data_AF-A0A841TCD7-F1
#
_entry.id   AF-A0A841TCD7-F1
#
_cell.length_a   1.000
_cell.length_b   1.000
_cell.length_c   1.000
_cell.angle_alpha   90.00
_cell.angle_beta   90.00
_cell.angle_gamma   90.00
#
_symmetry.space_group_name_H-M   'P 1'
#
loop_
_entity.id
_entity.type
_entity.pdbx_description
1 polymer ?
#
loop_
_entity_poly.entity_id
_entity_poly.type
_entity_poly.pdbx_seq_one_letter_code
_entity_poly.pdbx_strand_id
1 'polypeptide(L)'
;MSLYIPYTFFMVLGLIVLVAALLLIKRRRAARYILIAALPVLLLIQCYFWNAEFNLYAKSYLFASRSYQCEYADEQSGLSIPLPRRTVILGREDGCSPFYFTYVDASQFKSFYDKELARLKEGGDIVNYRCDEREDRYAARYKEYAVDTPGGSQVTIAYRQDAGGRFISIDMNPGG
;
A
#
# COMPACT_ATOMS: atom_id res chain seq x y z
N MET A 1 4.60 15.08 8.68
CA MET A 1 5.46 14.62 9.81
C MET A 1 4.93 15.00 11.20
N SER A 2 4.07 16.03 11.34
CA SER A 2 3.68 16.58 12.66
C SER A 2 2.59 15.81 13.44
N LEU A 3 1.84 14.90 12.81
CA LEU A 3 0.75 14.16 13.50
C LEU A 3 1.26 13.03 14.43
N TYR A 4 2.50 12.57 14.28
CA TYR A 4 3.02 11.45 15.07
C TYR A 4 3.64 11.87 16.41
N ILE A 5 4.04 13.14 16.55
CA ILE A 5 4.68 13.68 17.75
C ILE A 5 3.78 13.56 19.00
N PRO A 6 2.50 14.00 18.99
CA PRO A 6 1.65 13.87 20.18
C PRO A 6 1.35 12.41 20.52
N TYR A 7 1.13 11.56 19.51
CA TYR A 7 0.89 10.13 19.73
C TYR A 7 2.08 9.44 20.38
N THR A 8 3.29 9.77 19.93
CA THR A 8 4.54 9.27 20.51
C THR A 8 4.67 9.66 21.98
N PHE A 9 4.36 10.91 22.31
CA PHE A 9 4.43 11.41 23.69
C PHE A 9 3.49 10.63 24.62
N PHE A 10 2.22 10.46 24.21
CA PHE A 10 1.25 9.68 25.00
C PHE A 10 1.64 8.20 25.15
N MET A 11 2.19 7.59 24.10
CA MET A 11 2.67 6.20 24.14
C MET A 11 3.85 6.01 25.10
N VAL A 12 4.85 6.90 25.05
CA VAL A 12 6.01 6.86 25.98
C VAL A 12 5.54 7.10 27.41
N LEU A 13 4.65 8.07 27.63
CA LEU A 13 4.07 8.33 28.97
C LEU A 13 3.32 7.09 29.49
N GLY A 14 2.52 6.44 28.63
CA GLY A 14 1.84 5.19 28.94
C GLY A 14 2.80 4.07 29.32
N LEU A 15 3.90 3.91 28.60
CA LEU A 15 4.95 2.93 28.91
C LEU A 15 5.58 3.19 30.28
N ILE A 16 5.89 4.46 30.59
CA ILE A 16 6.47 4.86 31.89
C ILE A 16 5.50 4.52 33.03
N VAL A 17 4.23 4.87 32.89
CA VAL A 17 3.18 4.56 33.88
C VAL A 17 3.03 3.05 34.05
N LEU A 18 3.08 2.28 32.96
CA LEU A 18 2.96 0.82 32.98
C LEU A 18 4.14 0.15 33.69
N VAL A 19 5.37 0.61 33.43
CA VAL A 19 6.58 0.13 34.11
C VAL A 19 6.55 0.50 35.59
N ALA A 20 6.12 1.73 35.93
CA ALA A 20 5.96 2.15 37.33
C ALA A 20 4.92 1.28 38.06
N ALA A 21 3.79 0.98 37.43
CA ALA A 21 2.77 0.08 37.99
C ALA A 21 3.30 -1.34 38.20
N LEU A 22 4.13 -1.87 37.30
CA LEU A 22 4.82 -3.16 37.44
C LEU A 22 5.70 -3.22 38.70
N LEU A 23 6.46 -2.15 38.95
CA LEU A 23 7.35 -2.04 40.10
C LEU A 23 6.57 -1.93 41.42
N LEU A 24 5.41 -1.26 41.41
CA LEU A 24 4.57 -1.06 42.60
C LEU A 24 3.69 -2.27 42.94
N ILE A 25 3.25 -3.05 41.94
CA ILE A 25 2.40 -4.23 42.16
C ILE A 25 3.24 -5.44 42.61
N LYS A 26 3.48 -5.54 43.92
CA LYS A 26 4.20 -6.66 44.54
C LYS A 26 3.36 -7.91 44.81
N ARG A 27 2.03 -7.81 44.89
CA ARG A 27 1.19 -8.86 45.54
C ARG A 27 0.23 -9.65 44.64
N ARG A 28 -0.17 -9.15 43.46
CA ARG A 28 -1.14 -9.85 42.59
C ARG A 28 -0.43 -10.51 41.40
N ARG A 29 -0.25 -11.83 41.45
CA ARG A 29 0.38 -12.63 40.37
C ARG A 29 -0.29 -12.40 39.01
N ALA A 30 -1.63 -12.39 38.96
CA ALA A 30 -2.38 -12.16 37.72
C ALA A 30 -2.07 -10.81 37.06
N ALA A 31 -2.00 -9.73 37.84
CA ALA A 31 -1.68 -8.40 37.34
C ALA A 31 -0.24 -8.33 36.77
N ARG A 32 0.72 -9.01 37.40
CA ARG A 32 2.09 -9.11 36.87
C ARG A 32 2.13 -9.82 35.52
N TYR A 33 1.43 -10.94 35.36
CA TYR A 33 1.41 -11.64 34.06
C TYR A 33 0.78 -10.80 32.96
N ILE A 34 -0.33 -10.11 33.24
CA ILE A 34 -0.96 -9.19 32.27
C ILE A 34 0.02 -8.10 31.87
N LEU A 35 0.73 -7.48 32.83
CA LEU A 35 1.70 -6.42 32.54
C LEU A 35 2.92 -6.92 31.76
N ILE A 36 3.44 -8.11 32.09
CA ILE A 36 4.54 -8.74 31.36
C ILE A 36 4.13 -9.04 29.91
N ALA A 37 2.88 -9.44 29.67
CA ALA A 37 2.36 -9.65 28.32
C ALA A 37 2.03 -8.33 27.59
N ALA A 38 1.61 -7.29 28.31
CA ALA A 38 1.29 -5.98 27.73
C ALA A 38 2.54 -5.23 27.24
N LEU A 39 3.67 -5.39 27.93
CA LEU A 39 4.93 -4.72 27.58
C LEU A 39 5.41 -5.01 26.14
N PRO A 40 5.57 -6.28 25.68
CA PRO A 40 5.98 -6.57 24.31
C PRO A 40 4.95 -6.09 23.29
N VAL A 41 3.66 -6.13 23.61
CA VAL A 41 2.61 -5.61 22.72
C VAL A 41 2.76 -4.10 22.55
N LEU A 42 2.96 -3.35 23.63
CA LEU A 42 3.19 -1.90 23.54
C LEU A 42 4.47 -1.56 22.77
N LEU A 43 5.55 -2.31 22.98
CA LEU A 43 6.79 -2.14 22.21
C LEU A 43 6.56 -2.39 20.70
N LEU A 44 5.80 -3.44 20.34
CA LEU A 44 5.45 -3.71 18.94
C LEU A 44 4.62 -2.59 18.32
N ILE A 45 3.63 -2.05 19.05
CA ILE A 45 2.85 -0.91 18.61
C ILE A 45 3.76 0.31 18.44
N GLN A 46 4.69 0.55 19.36
CA GLN A 46 5.61 1.66 19.27
C GLN A 46 6.55 1.54 18.06
N CYS A 47 7.11 0.36 17.80
CA CYS A 47 7.88 0.08 16.59
C CYS A 47 7.05 0.30 15.32
N TYR A 48 5.76 -0.08 15.32
CA TYR A 48 4.85 0.14 14.19
C TYR A 48 4.64 1.61 13.85
N PHE A 49 4.62 2.50 14.84
CA PHE A 49 4.46 3.94 14.61
C PHE A 49 5.78 4.69 14.38
N TRP A 50 6.90 4.20 14.92
CA TRP A 50 8.20 4.85 14.75
C TRP A 50 8.99 4.41 13.53
N ASN A 51 8.82 3.19 13.06
CA ASN A 51 9.55 2.68 11.91
C ASN A 51 8.61 2.60 10.70
N ALA A 52 8.81 3.50 9.73
CA ALA A 52 8.00 3.59 8.52
C ALA A 52 8.08 2.32 7.66
N GLU A 53 9.24 1.66 7.60
CA GLU A 53 9.40 0.41 6.86
C GLU A 53 8.63 -0.73 7.53
N PHE A 54 8.69 -0.83 8.85
CA PHE A 54 7.93 -1.82 9.62
C PHE A 54 6.42 -1.54 9.53
N ASN A 55 6.02 -0.27 9.52
CA ASN A 55 4.64 0.16 9.28
C ASN A 55 4.13 -0.37 7.92
N LEU A 56 4.87 -0.10 6.86
CA LEU A 56 4.53 -0.56 5.50
C LEU A 56 4.54 -2.09 5.41
N TYR A 57 5.51 -2.74 6.04
CA TYR A 57 5.59 -4.19 6.09
C TYR A 57 4.34 -4.78 6.74
N ALA A 58 3.97 -4.32 7.94
CA ALA A 58 2.79 -4.78 8.65
C ALA A 58 1.50 -4.47 7.86
N LYS A 59 1.37 -3.28 7.28
CA LYS A 59 0.25 -2.93 6.39
C LYS A 59 0.16 -3.85 5.17
N SER A 60 1.28 -4.32 4.62
CA SER A 60 1.29 -5.24 3.48
C SER A 60 0.69 -6.61 3.78
N TYR A 61 0.57 -6.99 5.07
CA TYR A 61 -0.12 -8.21 5.49
C TYR A 61 -1.54 -7.95 5.97
N LEU A 62 -1.74 -6.88 6.75
CA LEU A 62 -3.01 -6.61 7.43
C LEU A 62 -4.00 -5.83 6.57
N PHE A 63 -3.50 -4.92 5.73
CA PHE A 63 -4.29 -3.94 4.98
C PHE A 63 -3.82 -3.84 3.51
N ALA A 64 -3.51 -4.98 2.91
CA ALA A 64 -3.08 -5.02 1.51
C ALA A 64 -4.24 -4.59 0.59
N SER A 65 -3.97 -3.63 -0.29
CA SER A 65 -4.84 -3.27 -1.40
C SER A 65 -4.85 -4.40 -2.42
N ARG A 66 -6.04 -4.91 -2.74
CA ARG A 66 -6.22 -6.06 -3.66
C ARG A 66 -6.63 -5.66 -5.07
N SER A 67 -7.26 -4.50 -5.20
CA SER A 67 -7.73 -3.99 -6.48
C SER A 67 -7.78 -2.47 -6.46
N TYR A 68 -7.60 -1.91 -7.64
CA TYR A 68 -7.88 -0.54 -7.99
C TYR A 68 -9.34 -0.42 -8.47
N GLN A 69 -9.99 0.67 -8.08
CA GLN A 69 -11.30 1.11 -8.56
C GLN A 69 -11.31 2.63 -8.57
N CYS A 70 -11.72 3.23 -9.69
CA CYS A 70 -11.87 4.68 -9.85
C CYS A 70 -13.09 5.16 -9.05
N GLU A 71 -12.95 6.25 -8.30
CA GLU A 71 -13.98 6.78 -7.40
C GLU A 71 -15.07 7.58 -8.12
N TYR A 72 -14.78 8.09 -9.33
CA TYR A 72 -15.75 8.81 -10.16
C TYR A 72 -16.64 7.80 -10.89
N ALA A 73 -17.69 7.34 -10.19
CA ALA A 73 -18.62 6.31 -10.65
C ALA A 73 -19.59 6.75 -11.77
N ASP A 74 -19.61 8.05 -12.13
CA ASP A 74 -20.55 8.58 -13.13
C ASP A 74 -20.11 8.35 -14.59
N GLU A 75 -18.85 7.94 -14.82
CA GLU A 75 -18.32 7.60 -16.13
C GLU A 75 -18.03 6.10 -16.25
N GLN A 76 -19.08 5.29 -16.38
CA GLN A 76 -19.11 3.98 -17.08
C GLN A 76 -18.01 2.90 -16.86
N SER A 77 -17.04 3.07 -15.99
CA SER A 77 -15.96 2.08 -15.81
C SER A 77 -15.96 1.56 -14.39
N GLY A 78 -16.84 0.60 -14.10
CA GLY A 78 -16.67 -0.34 -12.98
C GLY A 78 -15.43 -1.24 -13.12
N LEU A 79 -14.42 -0.79 -13.87
CA LEU A 79 -13.20 -1.52 -14.18
C LEU A 79 -12.40 -1.68 -12.89
N SER A 80 -12.34 -2.91 -12.40
CA SER A 80 -11.51 -3.25 -11.26
C SER A 80 -10.21 -3.89 -11.72
N ILE A 81 -9.11 -3.17 -11.56
CA ILE A 81 -7.79 -3.67 -11.94
C ILE A 81 -7.19 -4.36 -10.71
N PRO A 82 -6.88 -5.66 -10.78
CA PRO A 82 -6.30 -6.37 -9.64
C PRO A 82 -4.88 -5.84 -9.36
N LEU A 83 -4.54 -5.78 -8.08
CA LEU A 83 -3.21 -5.39 -7.61
C LEU A 83 -2.42 -6.62 -7.17
N PRO A 84 -1.08 -6.60 -7.30
CA PRO A 84 -0.24 -7.66 -6.77
C PRO A 84 -0.43 -7.87 -5.26
N ARG A 85 -0.06 -9.05 -4.77
CA ARG A 85 -0.08 -9.31 -3.32
C ARG A 85 0.90 -8.37 -2.62
N ARG A 86 0.58 -8.03 -1.36
CA ARG A 86 1.41 -7.16 -0.51
C ARG A 86 1.59 -5.75 -1.08
N THR A 87 0.60 -5.27 -1.82
CA THR A 87 0.53 -3.87 -2.27
C THR A 87 -0.24 -3.04 -1.23
N VAL A 88 0.24 -1.84 -0.92
CA VAL A 88 -0.31 -0.95 0.12
C VAL A 88 -0.52 0.42 -0.47
N ILE A 89 -1.72 0.97 -0.35
CA ILE A 89 -1.99 2.35 -0.77
C ILE A 89 -1.19 3.35 0.07
N LEU A 90 -0.50 4.26 -0.58
CA LEU A 90 0.24 5.34 0.08
C LEU A 90 -0.54 6.65 0.06
N GLY A 91 -1.29 6.88 -1.02
CA GLY A 91 -2.09 8.08 -1.21
C GLY A 91 -2.77 8.06 -2.57
N ARG A 92 -3.39 9.20 -2.89
CA ARG A 92 -4.04 9.44 -4.18
C ARG A 92 -3.82 10.90 -4.56
N GLU A 93 -3.56 11.15 -5.83
CA GLU A 93 -3.55 12.53 -6.37
C GLU A 93 -4.99 13.02 -6.60
N ASP A 94 -5.84 12.14 -7.13
CA ASP A 94 -7.29 12.33 -7.25
C ASP A 94 -8.04 11.00 -7.04
N GLY A 95 -9.36 10.97 -7.27
CA GLY A 95 -10.18 9.75 -7.11
C GLY A 95 -9.78 8.56 -7.99
N CYS A 96 -8.99 8.76 -9.05
CA CYS A 96 -8.67 7.74 -10.05
C CYS A 96 -7.16 7.62 -10.36
N SER A 97 -6.34 8.36 -9.61
CA SER A 97 -4.87 8.41 -9.70
C SER A 97 -4.20 8.03 -8.36
N PRO A 98 -4.43 6.81 -7.82
CA PRO A 98 -3.75 6.32 -6.62
C PRO A 98 -2.32 5.82 -6.89
N PHE A 99 -1.50 5.93 -5.87
CA PHE A 99 -0.16 5.35 -5.85
C PHE A 99 0.04 4.44 -4.65
N TYR A 100 0.76 3.34 -4.89
CA TYR A 100 0.90 2.21 -3.99
C TYR A 100 2.37 1.88 -3.77
N PHE A 101 2.70 1.39 -2.57
CA PHE A 101 3.93 0.65 -2.30
C PHE A 101 3.69 -0.83 -2.62
N THR A 102 4.68 -1.53 -3.17
CA THR A 102 4.58 -2.98 -3.41
C THR A 102 5.84 -3.73 -3.02
N TYR A 103 5.69 -4.99 -2.61
CA TYR A 103 6.83 -5.88 -2.32
C TYR A 103 7.20 -6.76 -3.52
N VAL A 104 6.45 -6.70 -4.63
CA VAL A 104 6.79 -7.44 -5.85
C VAL A 104 7.90 -6.71 -6.62
N ASP A 105 8.77 -7.46 -7.28
CA ASP A 105 9.79 -6.88 -8.18
C ASP A 105 9.26 -6.64 -9.60
N ALA A 106 10.08 -6.04 -10.46
CA ALA A 106 9.72 -5.70 -11.84
C ALA A 106 9.38 -6.92 -12.73
N SER A 107 9.92 -8.10 -12.42
CA SER A 107 9.63 -9.34 -13.14
C SER A 107 8.27 -9.92 -12.71
N GLN A 108 8.02 -9.91 -11.41
CA GLN A 108 6.75 -10.34 -10.80
C GLN A 108 5.61 -9.40 -11.20
N PHE A 109 5.86 -8.09 -11.21
CA PHE A 109 4.92 -7.08 -11.70
C PHE A 109 4.50 -7.38 -13.13
N LYS A 110 5.48 -7.56 -14.04
CA LYS A 110 5.22 -7.87 -15.45
C LYS A 110 4.44 -9.17 -15.60
N SER A 111 4.90 -10.24 -14.95
CA SER A 111 4.22 -11.54 -15.04
C SER A 111 2.80 -11.50 -14.49
N PHE A 112 2.55 -10.71 -13.44
CA PHE A 112 1.23 -10.52 -12.87
C PHE A 112 0.29 -9.80 -13.85
N TYR A 113 0.71 -8.63 -14.37
CA TYR A 113 -0.15 -7.84 -15.25
C TYR A 113 -0.33 -8.46 -16.64
N ASP A 114 0.68 -9.13 -17.20
CA ASP A 114 0.52 -9.87 -18.46
C ASP A 114 -0.61 -10.90 -18.35
N LYS A 115 -0.72 -11.59 -17.21
CA LYS A 115 -1.75 -12.59 -16.95
C LYS A 115 -3.11 -11.95 -16.66
N GLU A 116 -3.15 -10.99 -15.75
CA GLU A 116 -4.43 -10.40 -15.32
C GLU A 116 -5.06 -9.55 -16.43
N LEU A 117 -4.27 -8.79 -17.20
CA LEU A 117 -4.79 -8.00 -18.32
C LEU A 117 -5.24 -8.90 -19.48
N ALA A 118 -4.55 -10.01 -19.76
CA ALA A 118 -5.03 -11.01 -20.71
C ALA A 118 -6.41 -11.55 -20.31
N ARG A 119 -6.58 -11.88 -19.02
CA ARG A 119 -7.86 -12.35 -18.49
C ARG A 119 -8.96 -11.28 -18.60
N LEU A 120 -8.66 -10.02 -18.27
CA LEU A 120 -9.63 -8.92 -18.40
C LEU A 120 -10.02 -8.67 -19.86
N LYS A 121 -9.08 -8.84 -20.80
CA LYS A 121 -9.35 -8.73 -22.25
C LYS A 121 -10.23 -9.87 -22.74
N GLU A 122 -9.97 -11.10 -22.31
CA GLU A 122 -10.81 -12.26 -22.62
C GLU A 122 -12.22 -12.13 -22.01
N GLY A 123 -12.33 -11.51 -20.84
CA GLY A 123 -13.59 -11.20 -20.18
C GLY A 123 -14.38 -10.05 -20.79
N GLY A 124 -13.77 -9.25 -21.68
CA GLY A 124 -14.37 -8.06 -22.27
C GLY A 124 -14.38 -6.82 -21.38
N ASP A 125 -13.72 -6.87 -20.21
CA ASP A 125 -13.60 -5.72 -19.30
C ASP A 125 -12.67 -4.63 -19.87
N ILE A 126 -11.73 -5.02 -20.73
CA ILE A 126 -10.82 -4.12 -21.46
C ILE A 126 -10.80 -4.47 -22.95
N VAL A 127 -10.52 -3.49 -23.80
CA VAL A 127 -10.42 -3.69 -25.25
C VAL A 127 -9.03 -4.19 -25.62
N ASN A 128 -8.00 -3.52 -25.10
CA ASN A 128 -6.62 -3.84 -25.40
C ASN A 128 -5.68 -3.38 -24.29
N TYR A 129 -4.44 -3.88 -24.33
CA TYR A 129 -3.37 -3.38 -23.49
C TYR A 129 -2.02 -3.51 -24.20
N ARG A 130 -1.08 -2.64 -23.86
CA ARG A 130 0.33 -2.72 -24.27
C ARG A 130 1.26 -2.46 -23.10
N CYS A 131 2.43 -3.08 -23.12
CA CYS A 131 3.49 -2.86 -22.16
C CYS A 131 4.62 -2.10 -22.86
N ASP A 132 4.92 -0.91 -22.36
CA ASP A 132 6.05 -0.09 -22.78
C ASP A 132 7.11 -0.10 -21.68
N GLU A 133 8.38 -0.30 -22.06
CA GLU A 133 9.51 -0.03 -21.17
C GLU A 133 9.98 1.40 -21.42
N ARG A 134 9.91 2.24 -20.40
CA ARG A 134 10.34 3.63 -20.47
C ARG A 134 11.52 3.87 -19.55
N GLU A 135 12.36 4.81 -19.96
CA GLU A 135 13.49 5.29 -19.18
C GLU A 135 13.21 6.74 -18.82
N ASP A 136 13.28 7.07 -17.53
CA ASP A 136 13.07 8.44 -17.08
C ASP A 136 14.31 9.33 -17.35
N ARG A 137 14.19 10.62 -17.07
CA ARG A 137 15.29 11.59 -17.25
C ARG A 137 16.51 11.31 -16.35
N TYR A 138 16.40 10.36 -15.43
CA TYR A 138 17.45 9.93 -14.49
C TYR A 138 17.92 8.50 -14.76
N ALA A 139 17.63 7.94 -15.95
CA ALA A 139 17.96 6.58 -16.36
C ALA A 139 17.31 5.46 -15.52
N ALA A 140 16.27 5.78 -14.74
CA ALA A 140 15.48 4.76 -14.08
C ALA A 140 14.53 4.11 -15.10
N ARG A 141 14.68 2.80 -15.30
CA ARG A 141 13.78 2.00 -16.13
C ARG A 141 12.50 1.69 -15.38
N TYR A 142 11.37 2.05 -15.95
CA TYR A 142 10.06 1.71 -15.44
C TYR A 142 9.24 1.00 -16.51
N LYS A 143 8.35 0.11 -16.05
CA LYS A 143 7.42 -0.63 -16.92
C LYS A 143 6.06 -0.01 -16.81
N GLU A 144 5.45 0.29 -17.94
CA GLU A 144 4.17 0.96 -18.02
C GLU A 144 3.22 0.14 -18.88
N TYR A 145 2.04 -0.17 -18.34
CA TYR A 145 0.94 -0.73 -19.11
C TYR A 145 -0.05 0.36 -19.45
N ALA A 146 -0.36 0.53 -20.73
CA ALA A 146 -1.50 1.31 -21.18
C ALA A 146 -2.64 0.36 -21.50
N VAL A 147 -3.80 0.58 -20.89
CA VAL A 147 -4.99 -0.27 -20.95
C VAL A 147 -6.16 0.54 -21.49
N ASP A 148 -6.71 0.10 -22.63
CA ASP A 148 -7.82 0.77 -23.28
C ASP A 148 -9.14 0.15 -22.80
N THR A 149 -10.05 0.99 -22.29
CA THR A 149 -11.36 0.54 -21.80
C THR A 149 -12.41 0.58 -22.91
N PRO A 150 -13.52 -0.19 -22.79
CA PRO A 150 -14.61 -0.15 -23.76
C PRO A 150 -15.27 1.24 -23.90
N GLY A 151 -15.18 2.07 -22.86
CA GLY A 151 -15.70 3.45 -22.85
C GLY A 151 -14.80 4.48 -23.55
N GLY A 152 -13.66 4.06 -24.11
CA GLY A 152 -12.71 4.96 -24.79
C GLY A 152 -11.69 5.63 -23.86
N SER A 153 -11.83 5.47 -22.55
CA SER A 153 -10.84 5.91 -21.56
C SER A 153 -9.59 5.04 -21.59
N GLN A 154 -8.47 5.59 -21.14
CA GLN A 154 -7.21 4.87 -21.02
C GLN A 154 -6.75 4.85 -19.56
N VAL A 155 -6.39 3.67 -19.07
CA VAL A 155 -5.78 3.48 -17.75
C VAL A 155 -4.30 3.14 -17.92
N THR A 156 -3.46 3.91 -17.27
CA THR A 156 -2.02 3.71 -17.24
C THR A 156 -1.62 3.08 -15.91
N ILE A 157 -0.87 1.98 -15.94
CA ILE A 157 -0.35 1.28 -14.75
C ILE A 157 1.16 1.28 -14.84
N ALA A 158 1.84 2.07 -14.00
CA ALA A 158 3.30 2.18 -14.03
C ALA A 158 3.94 1.55 -12.79
N TYR A 159 5.05 0.84 -12.99
CA TYR A 159 5.91 0.32 -11.92
C TYR A 159 7.22 1.11 -11.86
N ARG A 160 7.52 1.68 -10.70
CA ARG A 160 8.76 2.40 -10.45
C ARG A 160 9.55 1.74 -9.31
N GLN A 161 10.87 1.72 -9.44
CA GLN A 161 11.77 1.32 -8.36
C GLN A 161 12.82 2.41 -8.15
N ASP A 162 12.92 2.91 -6.93
CA ASP A 162 13.90 3.91 -6.51
C ASP A 162 14.51 3.56 -5.12
N ALA A 163 15.31 4.47 -4.57
CA ALA A 163 15.94 4.28 -3.25
C ALA A 163 14.94 4.16 -2.08
N GLY A 164 13.73 4.70 -2.24
CA GLY A 164 12.64 4.63 -1.27
C GLY A 164 11.78 3.36 -1.39
N GLY A 165 11.99 2.54 -2.42
CA GLY A 165 11.36 1.24 -2.57
C GLY A 165 10.75 1.01 -3.94
N ARG A 166 9.63 0.27 -3.98
CA ARG A 166 8.96 -0.14 -5.22
C ARG A 166 7.52 0.34 -5.17
N PHE A 167 7.10 0.99 -6.26
CA PHE A 167 5.84 1.69 -6.32
C PHE A 167 5.06 1.31 -7.57
N ILE A 168 3.74 1.33 -7.44
CA ILE A 168 2.81 1.22 -8.56
C ILE A 168 1.97 2.48 -8.56
N SER A 169 1.90 3.20 -9.68
CA SER A 169 0.89 4.24 -9.90
C SER A 169 -0.13 3.74 -10.92
N ILE A 170 -1.39 4.11 -10.72
CA ILE A 170 -2.45 3.84 -11.68
C ILE A 170 -3.16 5.14 -11.92
N ASP A 171 -3.20 5.59 -13.17
CA ASP A 171 -3.80 6.86 -13.57
C ASP A 171 -4.84 6.59 -14.66
N MET A 172 -6.05 7.11 -14.48
CA MET A 172 -7.11 7.01 -15.48
C MET A 172 -7.28 8.33 -16.19
N ASN A 173 -7.04 8.34 -17.50
CA ASN A 173 -7.34 9.46 -18.36
C ASN A 173 -8.71 9.22 -19.02
N PRO A 174 -9.73 10.05 -18.73
CA PRO A 174 -10.99 9.99 -19.46
C PRO A 174 -10.69 10.27 -20.94
N GLY A 175 -11.15 9.39 -21.82
CA GLY A 175 -11.06 9.59 -23.27
C GLY A 175 -11.91 10.80 -23.63
N GLY A 176 -11.34 11.72 -24.42
CA GLY A 176 -12.05 12.92 -24.90
C GLY A 176 -13.09 12.61 -25.96
#